data_AF-A0A0V1N478-F1
#
_entry.id   AF-A0A0V1N478-F1
#
_cell.length_a   1.000
_cell.length_b   1.000
_cell.length_c   1.000
_cell.angle_alpha   90.00
_cell.angle_beta   90.00
_cell.angle_gamma   90.00
#
_symmetry.space_group_name_H-M   'P 1'
#
loop_
_entity.id
_entity.type
_entity.pdbx_description
1 polymer ?
#
loop_
_entity_poly.entity_id
_entity_poly.type
_entity_poly.pdbx_seq_one_letter_code
_entity_poly.pdbx_strand_id
1 'polypeptide(L)'
;MARESIRDVTFIIGSLTLLKKIYKRLTNCGDDWRKMEACFYVLSSVSSISPLEHFEEIREVFNSITTMPPETHPCLVRAALDFVICSYTWLHCNPDYFDAAFIFVLTCFNNQKLHNQASKALMCLSDQNRAVLFLDDLINILKDAFQNEAPPKIVSRLIEAFMNVLMESPTNRLESILTELMSDQIKRLAEVMRVASADNYIPRQAANYLDSISVFFRSAKFEAHSDSHHPFLPVATELCPFLLQICDVAVADYSITEHCCRALRYLFRCLGRNALVFLEPVIIKIYTMYQKTGFSCYMYLASVLTDQFGENPEFRSGLQQLFNSLIPISFQELCKKNFSEECYDTLDDLFRLAYRYFTSFPDAFASVDLQDVMIKVIVATSNINSDFSFRSMCVFVRALFEFVSDGRPAKVNNSSV
;
A
#
# COMPACT_ATOMS: atom_id res chain seq x y z
N MET A 1 -3.33 20.61 -14.16
CA MET A 1 -3.32 21.92 -14.88
C MET A 1 -3.98 23.05 -14.07
N ALA A 2 -5.31 23.21 -14.00
CA ALA A 2 -5.92 24.37 -13.32
C ALA A 2 -5.56 24.49 -11.81
N ARG A 3 -5.62 23.38 -11.06
CA ARG A 3 -5.26 23.34 -9.64
C ARG A 3 -3.79 23.69 -9.37
N GLU A 4 -2.89 23.28 -10.26
CA GLU A 4 -1.46 23.60 -10.16
C GLU A 4 -1.23 25.09 -10.44
N SER A 5 -1.85 25.62 -11.50
CA SER A 5 -1.80 27.06 -11.79
C SER A 5 -2.35 27.92 -10.65
N ILE A 6 -3.41 27.47 -9.96
CA ILE A 6 -3.93 28.16 -8.77
C ILE A 6 -2.86 28.20 -7.67
N ARG A 7 -2.15 27.09 -7.43
CA ARG A 7 -1.09 27.03 -6.42
C ARG A 7 0.08 27.95 -6.77
N ASP A 8 0.49 28.01 -8.04
CA ASP A 8 1.55 28.92 -8.50
C ASP A 8 1.15 30.39 -8.29
N VAL A 9 -0.09 30.75 -8.65
CA VAL A 9 -0.62 32.11 -8.43
C VAL A 9 -0.79 32.43 -6.94
N THR A 10 -1.07 31.43 -6.11
CA THR A 10 -1.17 31.58 -4.65
C THR A 10 0.13 32.11 -4.05
N PHE A 11 1.28 31.66 -4.57
CA PHE A 11 2.59 32.14 -4.13
C PHE A 11 2.79 33.63 -4.41
N ILE A 12 2.24 34.14 -5.52
CA ILE A 12 2.35 35.55 -5.92
C ILE A 12 1.43 36.45 -5.08
N ILE A 13 0.19 36.02 -4.86
CA ILE A 13 -0.85 36.83 -4.18
C ILE A 13 -0.73 36.77 -2.66
N GLY A 14 -0.16 35.69 -2.12
CA GLY A 14 -0.23 35.34 -0.71
C GLY A 14 -1.45 34.47 -0.42
N SER A 15 -1.20 33.33 0.22
CA SER A 15 -2.22 32.30 0.51
C SER A 15 -3.39 32.79 1.34
N LEU A 16 -3.12 33.44 2.47
CA LEU A 16 -4.15 33.97 3.37
C LEU A 16 -5.01 35.05 2.69
N THR A 17 -4.39 35.93 1.91
CA THR A 17 -5.10 36.97 1.16
C THR A 17 -6.03 36.35 0.11
N LEU A 18 -5.58 35.30 -0.58
CA LEU A 18 -6.41 34.60 -1.54
C LEU A 18 -7.57 33.86 -0.86
N LEU A 19 -7.33 33.15 0.25
CA LEU A 19 -8.39 32.49 1.02
C LEU A 19 -9.47 33.48 1.45
N LYS A 20 -9.11 34.62 2.04
CA LYS A 20 -10.06 35.66 2.47
C LYS A 20 -10.87 36.22 1.30
N LYS A 21 -10.22 36.46 0.15
CA LYS A 21 -10.91 36.94 -1.07
C LYS A 21 -11.93 35.93 -1.60
N ILE A 22 -11.58 34.65 -1.62
CA ILE A 22 -12.47 33.58 -2.09
C ILE A 22 -13.60 33.33 -1.09
N TYR A 23 -13.32 33.38 0.22
CA TYR A 23 -14.35 33.29 1.26
C TYR A 23 -15.40 34.40 1.12
N LYS A 24 -14.96 35.65 0.92
CA LYS A 24 -15.88 36.76 0.64
C LYS A 24 -16.70 36.54 -0.63
N ARG A 25 -16.19 35.82 -1.63
CA ARG A 25 -16.99 35.45 -2.82
C ARG A 25 -18.00 34.36 -2.49
N LEU A 26 -17.61 33.36 -1.72
CA LEU A 26 -18.48 32.27 -1.28
C LEU A 26 -19.73 32.79 -0.56
N THR A 27 -19.57 33.74 0.37
CA THR A 27 -20.71 34.34 1.10
C THR A 27 -21.63 35.19 0.22
N ASN A 28 -21.16 35.62 -0.95
CA ASN A 28 -21.93 36.43 -1.91
C ASN A 28 -22.50 35.58 -3.08
N CYS A 29 -22.36 34.25 -3.04
CA CYS A 29 -22.84 33.38 -4.12
C CYS A 29 -24.37 33.20 -4.16
N GLY A 30 -25.09 33.53 -3.08
CA GLY A 30 -26.51 33.19 -2.94
C GLY A 30 -26.73 31.67 -3.04
N ASP A 31 -27.85 31.26 -3.63
CA ASP A 31 -28.23 29.83 -3.77
C ASP A 31 -27.62 29.12 -5.01
N ASP A 32 -26.67 29.76 -5.70
CA ASP A 32 -26.04 29.19 -6.90
C ASP A 32 -24.95 28.18 -6.55
N TRP A 33 -25.33 26.90 -6.51
CA TRP A 33 -24.42 25.79 -6.17
C TRP A 33 -23.18 25.71 -7.07
N ARG A 34 -23.24 26.18 -8.32
CA ARG A 34 -22.11 26.13 -9.26
C ARG A 34 -21.03 27.13 -8.85
N LYS A 35 -21.44 28.33 -8.43
CA LYS A 35 -20.52 29.35 -7.93
C LYS A 35 -19.93 28.95 -6.59
N MET A 36 -20.73 28.35 -5.70
CA MET A 36 -20.24 27.79 -4.44
C MET A 36 -19.21 26.68 -4.68
N GLU A 37 -19.48 25.76 -5.61
CA GLU A 37 -18.58 24.66 -5.96
C GLU A 37 -17.24 25.18 -6.47
N ALA A 38 -17.25 26.17 -7.39
CA ALA A 38 -16.04 26.80 -7.88
C ALA A 38 -15.24 27.49 -6.76
N CYS A 39 -15.92 28.12 -5.79
CA CYS A 39 -15.25 28.69 -4.62
C CYS A 39 -14.59 27.61 -3.76
N PHE A 40 -15.29 26.51 -3.46
CA PHE A 40 -14.72 25.38 -2.72
C PHE A 40 -13.56 24.71 -3.46
N TYR A 41 -13.61 24.63 -4.79
CA TYR A 41 -12.50 24.13 -5.59
C TYR A 41 -11.23 24.97 -5.43
N VAL A 42 -11.36 26.30 -5.44
CA VAL A 42 -10.21 27.19 -5.19
C VAL A 42 -9.78 27.12 -3.73
N LEU A 43 -10.71 27.17 -2.77
CA LEU A 43 -10.40 27.05 -1.34
C LEU A 43 -9.63 25.77 -1.02
N SER A 44 -10.06 24.62 -1.51
CA SER A 44 -9.38 23.33 -1.30
C SER A 44 -8.01 23.26 -1.98
N SER A 45 -7.83 23.95 -3.10
CA SER A 45 -6.54 24.03 -3.79
C SER A 45 -5.51 24.84 -2.99
N VAL A 46 -5.96 25.95 -2.42
CA VAL A 46 -5.14 26.87 -1.62
C VAL A 46 -4.92 26.34 -0.21
N SER A 47 -5.92 25.74 0.42
CA SER A 47 -5.84 25.29 1.82
C SER A 47 -4.73 24.26 2.05
N SER A 48 -4.50 23.37 1.08
CA SER A 48 -3.42 22.37 1.14
C SER A 48 -1.98 22.92 1.25
N ILE A 49 -1.77 24.20 0.92
CA ILE A 49 -0.44 24.85 0.95
C ILE A 49 -0.40 26.07 1.87
N SER A 50 -1.46 26.28 2.66
CA SER A 50 -1.65 27.49 3.46
C SER A 50 -1.56 27.22 4.96
N PRO A 51 -1.03 28.15 5.77
CA PRO A 51 -1.07 28.05 7.22
C PRO A 51 -2.49 28.40 7.70
N LEU A 52 -3.38 27.41 7.71
CA LEU A 52 -4.81 27.58 8.03
C LEU A 52 -5.09 28.10 9.44
N GLU A 53 -4.12 27.99 10.34
CA GLU A 53 -4.12 28.56 11.70
C GLU A 53 -4.42 30.06 11.71
N HIS A 54 -3.96 30.78 10.67
CA HIS A 54 -4.11 32.22 10.53
C HIS A 54 -5.33 32.62 9.67
N PHE A 55 -6.16 31.67 9.26
CA PHE A 55 -7.38 31.91 8.50
C PHE A 55 -8.59 31.88 9.44
N GLU A 56 -8.97 33.05 9.96
CA GLU A 56 -10.01 33.22 10.98
C GLU A 56 -11.37 32.65 10.54
N GLU A 57 -11.69 32.75 9.26
CA GLU A 57 -12.97 32.36 8.68
C GLU A 57 -13.11 30.84 8.45
N ILE A 58 -12.06 30.05 8.71
CA ILE A 58 -12.08 28.58 8.53
C ILE A 58 -13.19 27.89 9.32
N ARG A 59 -13.50 28.40 10.52
CA ARG A 59 -14.55 27.86 11.40
C ARG A 59 -15.93 27.99 10.76
N GLU A 60 -16.20 29.12 10.13
CA GLU A 60 -17.46 29.39 9.43
C GLU A 60 -17.60 28.50 8.18
N VAL A 61 -16.49 28.26 7.49
CA VAL A 61 -16.44 27.33 6.36
C VAL A 61 -16.78 25.90 6.81
N PHE A 62 -16.18 25.41 7.90
CA PHE A 62 -16.50 24.07 8.42
C PHE A 62 -17.92 23.96 8.93
N ASN A 63 -18.45 24.97 9.63
CA ASN A 63 -19.85 25.00 10.03
C ASN A 63 -20.78 24.89 8.82
N SER A 64 -20.48 25.62 7.74
CA SER A 64 -21.26 25.57 6.50
C SER A 64 -21.22 24.19 5.83
N ILE A 65 -20.09 23.48 5.93
CA ILE A 65 -19.93 22.11 5.40
C ILE A 65 -20.74 21.12 6.22
N THR A 66 -20.66 21.17 7.54
CA THR A 66 -21.30 20.18 8.41
C THR A 66 -22.81 20.36 8.50
N THR A 67 -23.33 21.55 8.21
CA THR A 67 -24.78 21.84 8.15
C THR A 67 -25.36 21.81 6.74
N MET A 68 -24.65 21.28 5.74
CA MET A 68 -25.18 21.19 4.37
C MET A 68 -26.46 20.34 4.32
N PRO A 69 -27.55 20.82 3.69
CA PRO A 69 -28.76 20.03 3.51
C PRO A 69 -28.50 18.75 2.69
N PRO A 70 -29.26 17.66 2.91
CA PRO A 70 -29.11 16.42 2.17
C PRO A 70 -29.42 16.58 0.66
N GLU A 71 -30.27 17.55 0.30
CA GLU A 71 -30.63 17.88 -1.08
C GLU A 71 -29.53 18.66 -1.85
N THR A 72 -28.37 18.87 -1.22
CA THR A 72 -27.26 19.61 -1.82
C THR A 72 -26.72 18.87 -3.05
N HIS A 73 -26.46 19.62 -4.12
CA HIS A 73 -25.97 19.03 -5.36
C HIS A 73 -24.64 18.27 -5.16
N PRO A 74 -24.50 17.02 -5.64
CA PRO A 74 -23.33 16.17 -5.35
C PRO A 74 -21.97 16.77 -5.74
N CYS A 75 -21.91 17.61 -6.78
CA CYS A 75 -20.66 18.29 -7.14
C CYS A 75 -20.19 19.26 -6.06
N LEU A 76 -21.11 19.98 -5.42
CA LEU A 76 -20.79 20.89 -4.32
C LEU A 76 -20.31 20.09 -3.10
N VAL A 77 -21.01 19.01 -2.75
CA VAL A 77 -20.60 18.11 -1.65
C VAL A 77 -19.21 17.51 -1.90
N ARG A 78 -18.91 17.11 -3.15
CA ARG A 78 -17.58 16.64 -3.53
C ARG A 78 -16.50 17.71 -3.32
N ALA A 79 -16.76 18.96 -3.70
CA ALA A 79 -15.82 20.06 -3.50
C ALA A 79 -15.64 20.39 -2.00
N ALA A 80 -16.70 20.26 -1.19
CA ALA A 80 -16.63 20.35 0.26
C ALA A 80 -15.76 19.23 0.86
N LEU A 81 -15.94 17.98 0.41
CA LEU A 81 -15.07 16.86 0.82
C LEU A 81 -13.60 17.08 0.41
N ASP A 82 -13.34 17.64 -0.78
CA ASP A 82 -11.99 18.05 -1.18
C ASP A 82 -11.40 19.09 -0.22
N PHE A 83 -12.20 20.05 0.26
CA PHE A 83 -11.77 21.02 1.26
C PHE A 83 -11.46 20.36 2.61
N VAL A 84 -12.29 19.42 3.07
CA VAL A 84 -12.04 18.62 4.29
C VAL A 84 -10.71 17.88 4.17
N ILE A 85 -10.47 17.18 3.06
CA ILE A 85 -9.20 16.47 2.79
C ILE A 85 -8.01 17.42 2.81
N CYS A 86 -8.13 18.59 2.20
CA CYS A 86 -7.00 19.53 2.10
C CYS A 86 -6.74 20.31 3.38
N SER A 87 -7.68 20.25 4.33
CA SER A 87 -7.63 20.97 5.60
C SER A 87 -7.57 20.00 6.79
N TYR A 88 -7.25 18.73 6.54
CA TYR A 88 -7.23 17.69 7.57
C TYR A 88 -6.25 18.03 8.71
N THR A 89 -5.06 18.55 8.40
CA THR A 89 -4.08 18.99 9.43
C THR A 89 -4.65 20.02 10.40
N TRP A 90 -5.50 20.94 9.92
CA TRP A 90 -6.18 21.91 10.79
C TRP A 90 -7.22 21.23 11.68
N LEU A 91 -7.96 20.24 11.15
CA LEU A 91 -8.91 19.45 11.94
C LEU A 91 -8.20 18.64 13.04
N HIS A 92 -6.96 18.18 12.82
CA HIS A 92 -6.14 17.52 13.85
C HIS A 92 -5.88 18.45 15.05
N CYS A 93 -5.73 19.74 14.79
CA CYS A 93 -5.49 20.75 15.83
C CYS A 93 -6.79 21.33 16.43
N ASN A 94 -7.97 21.04 15.87
CA ASN A 94 -9.25 21.63 16.28
C ASN A 94 -10.32 20.54 16.51
N PRO A 95 -10.25 19.80 17.63
CA PRO A 95 -11.08 18.62 17.85
C PRO A 95 -12.59 18.91 17.90
N ASP A 96 -13.00 20.13 18.26
CA ASP A 96 -14.42 20.54 18.30
C ASP A 96 -15.12 20.45 16.94
N TYR A 97 -14.35 20.57 15.84
CA TYR A 97 -14.89 20.49 14.47
C TYR A 97 -14.66 19.12 13.83
N PHE A 98 -13.76 18.31 14.40
CA PHE A 98 -13.40 17.02 13.85
C PHE A 98 -14.61 16.08 13.80
N ASP A 99 -15.34 15.93 14.90
CA ASP A 99 -16.47 14.99 14.99
C ASP A 99 -17.57 15.34 13.98
N ALA A 100 -17.92 16.63 13.89
CA ALA A 100 -18.94 17.08 12.95
C ALA A 100 -18.50 16.88 11.49
N ALA A 101 -17.22 17.13 11.18
CA ALA A 101 -16.67 16.86 9.86
C ALA A 101 -16.64 15.35 9.54
N PHE A 102 -16.29 14.51 10.52
CA PHE A 102 -16.26 13.07 10.37
C PHE A 102 -17.66 12.50 10.11
N ILE A 103 -18.66 12.92 10.91
CA ILE A 103 -20.07 12.56 10.71
C ILE A 103 -20.54 12.98 9.32
N PHE A 104 -20.22 14.20 8.86
CA PHE A 104 -20.53 14.65 7.51
C PHE A 104 -19.91 13.74 6.43
N VAL A 105 -18.67 13.28 6.61
CA VAL A 105 -18.03 12.34 5.67
C VAL A 105 -18.76 10.99 5.69
N LEU A 106 -19.18 10.49 6.85
CA LEU A 106 -19.92 9.24 6.97
C LEU A 106 -21.28 9.31 6.24
N THR A 107 -22.03 10.41 6.38
CA THR A 107 -23.34 10.56 5.70
C THR A 107 -23.22 10.61 4.18
N CYS A 108 -22.06 11.01 3.65
CA CYS A 108 -21.80 11.01 2.21
C CYS A 108 -21.80 9.58 1.61
N PHE A 109 -21.67 8.53 2.41
CA PHE A 109 -21.78 7.14 1.93
C PHE A 109 -23.21 6.72 1.56
N ASN A 110 -24.22 7.52 1.89
CA ASN A 110 -25.59 7.31 1.41
C ASN A 110 -25.75 7.59 -0.09
N ASN A 111 -24.76 8.22 -0.74
CA ASN A 111 -24.78 8.54 -2.16
C ASN A 111 -23.57 7.95 -2.89
N GLN A 112 -23.83 6.98 -3.77
CA GLN A 112 -22.79 6.27 -4.53
C GLN A 112 -21.87 7.20 -5.33
N LYS A 113 -22.37 8.35 -5.79
CA LYS A 113 -21.55 9.34 -6.54
C LYS A 113 -20.47 9.99 -5.68
N LEU A 114 -20.61 9.94 -4.36
CA LEU A 114 -19.69 10.56 -3.40
C LEU A 114 -18.69 9.55 -2.81
N HIS A 115 -18.94 8.25 -2.89
CA HIS A 115 -18.12 7.19 -2.27
C HIS A 115 -16.62 7.32 -2.53
N ASN A 116 -16.22 7.63 -3.77
CA ASN A 116 -14.80 7.77 -4.10
C ASN A 116 -14.12 8.95 -3.40
N GLN A 117 -14.86 10.04 -3.16
CA GLN A 117 -14.31 11.21 -2.46
C GLN A 117 -14.43 11.06 -0.94
N ALA A 118 -15.54 10.50 -0.46
CA ALA A 118 -15.77 10.21 0.95
C ALA A 118 -14.73 9.21 1.49
N SER A 119 -14.41 8.15 0.75
CA SER A 119 -13.36 7.18 1.15
C SER A 119 -11.97 7.82 1.25
N LYS A 120 -11.62 8.79 0.40
CA LYS A 120 -10.37 9.56 0.57
C LYS A 120 -10.40 10.40 1.84
N ALA A 121 -11.52 11.06 2.11
CA ALA A 121 -11.67 11.88 3.31
C ALA A 121 -11.55 11.02 4.58
N LEU A 122 -12.21 9.86 4.64
CA LEU A 122 -12.05 8.92 5.74
C LEU A 122 -10.61 8.48 5.93
N MET A 123 -9.92 8.09 4.86
CA MET A 123 -8.51 7.70 4.92
C MET A 123 -7.65 8.82 5.53
N CYS A 124 -7.83 10.08 5.12
CA CYS A 124 -7.07 11.21 5.68
C CYS A 124 -7.44 11.53 7.15
N LEU A 125 -8.70 11.36 7.54
CA LEU A 125 -9.16 11.67 8.91
C LEU A 125 -8.90 10.53 9.91
N SER A 126 -8.69 9.31 9.42
CA SER A 126 -8.51 8.10 10.22
C SER A 126 -7.21 8.07 11.03
N ASP A 127 -6.24 8.91 10.70
CA ASP A 127 -4.93 9.00 11.38
C ASP A 127 -5.01 9.65 12.77
N GLN A 128 -6.20 10.03 13.25
CA GLN A 128 -6.40 10.59 14.58
C GLN A 128 -7.01 9.59 15.56
N ASN A 129 -6.50 9.56 16.79
CA ASN A 129 -7.04 8.74 17.88
C ASN A 129 -8.52 9.04 18.18
N ARG A 130 -8.99 10.26 17.89
CA ARG A 130 -10.41 10.63 18.05
C ARG A 130 -11.33 9.86 17.09
N ALA A 131 -10.82 9.39 15.95
CA ALA A 131 -11.59 8.61 14.99
C ALA A 131 -12.06 7.26 15.55
N VAL A 132 -11.47 6.77 16.66
CA VAL A 132 -11.88 5.54 17.37
C VAL A 132 -13.36 5.57 17.77
N LEU A 133 -13.93 6.77 18.02
CA LEU A 133 -15.36 6.94 18.32
C LEU A 133 -16.28 6.44 17.20
N PHE A 134 -15.79 6.41 15.96
CA PHE A 134 -16.54 6.04 14.77
C PHE A 134 -16.17 4.65 14.21
N LEU A 135 -15.45 3.83 15.00
CA LEU A 135 -14.97 2.52 14.54
C LEU A 135 -16.12 1.61 14.08
N ASP A 136 -17.24 1.58 14.82
CA ASP A 136 -18.38 0.73 14.46
C ASP A 136 -19.05 1.20 13.15
N ASP A 137 -19.12 2.51 12.90
CA ASP A 137 -19.61 3.07 11.64
C ASP A 137 -18.70 2.69 10.46
N LEU A 138 -17.38 2.76 10.65
CA LEU A 138 -16.39 2.35 9.65
C LEU A 138 -16.50 0.85 9.32
N ILE A 139 -16.69 0.00 10.33
CA ILE A 139 -16.91 -1.43 10.13
C ILE A 139 -18.16 -1.67 9.27
N ASN A 140 -19.27 -0.97 9.56
CA ASN A 140 -20.50 -1.11 8.80
C ASN A 140 -20.35 -0.63 7.35
N ILE A 141 -19.70 0.51 7.12
CA ILE A 141 -19.42 1.01 5.77
C ILE A 141 -18.52 0.05 4.99
N LEU A 142 -17.52 -0.54 5.64
CA LEU A 142 -16.63 -1.51 5.00
C LEU A 142 -17.38 -2.81 4.65
N LYS A 143 -18.24 -3.31 5.54
CA LYS A 143 -19.10 -4.48 5.28
C LYS A 143 -20.05 -4.21 4.12
N ASP A 144 -20.69 -3.04 4.08
CA ASP A 144 -21.56 -2.64 2.96
C ASP A 144 -20.77 -2.55 1.64
N ALA A 145 -19.57 -1.97 1.67
CA ALA A 145 -18.69 -1.90 0.49
C ALA A 145 -18.28 -3.29 -0.02
N PHE A 146 -18.06 -4.27 0.86
CA PHE A 146 -17.81 -5.66 0.48
C PHE A 146 -19.05 -6.33 -0.12
N GLN A 147 -20.23 -6.13 0.47
CA GLN A 147 -21.48 -6.72 0.00
C GLN A 147 -21.90 -6.17 -1.36
N ASN A 148 -21.72 -4.88 -1.59
CA ASN A 148 -22.10 -4.19 -2.82
C ASN A 148 -21.00 -4.23 -3.90
N GLU A 149 -19.92 -5.00 -3.69
CA GLU A 149 -18.78 -5.10 -4.60
C GLU A 149 -18.25 -3.73 -5.06
N ALA A 150 -18.03 -2.83 -4.09
CA ALA A 150 -17.54 -1.49 -4.36
C ALA A 150 -16.19 -1.53 -5.13
N PRO A 151 -15.88 -0.49 -5.93
CA PRO A 151 -14.63 -0.42 -6.69
C PRO A 151 -13.38 -0.68 -5.80
N PRO A 152 -12.38 -1.44 -6.26
CA PRO A 152 -11.21 -1.84 -5.44
C PRO A 152 -10.48 -0.66 -4.80
N LYS A 153 -10.40 0.47 -5.50
CA LYS A 153 -9.79 1.71 -5.02
C LYS A 153 -10.52 2.33 -3.82
N ILE A 154 -11.84 2.17 -3.75
CA ILE A 154 -12.65 2.62 -2.61
C ILE A 154 -12.44 1.66 -1.45
N VAL A 155 -12.53 0.36 -1.72
CA VAL A 155 -12.31 -0.71 -0.73
C VAL A 155 -10.94 -0.58 -0.05
N SER A 156 -9.85 -0.43 -0.82
CA SER A 156 -8.50 -0.25 -0.27
C SER A 156 -8.43 0.92 0.72
N ARG A 157 -9.02 2.07 0.38
CA ARG A 157 -9.03 3.26 1.26
C ARG A 157 -9.86 3.06 2.52
N LEU A 158 -10.96 2.33 2.41
CA LEU A 158 -11.81 1.99 3.56
C LEU A 158 -11.08 1.01 4.49
N ILE A 159 -10.37 0.02 3.94
CA ILE A 159 -9.53 -0.89 4.73
C ILE A 159 -8.41 -0.10 5.42
N GLU A 160 -7.70 0.79 4.71
CA GLU A 160 -6.66 1.64 5.30
C GLU A 160 -7.23 2.51 6.43
N ALA A 161 -8.36 3.17 6.19
CA ALA A 161 -9.02 3.99 7.22
C ALA A 161 -9.45 3.17 8.44
N PHE A 162 -10.08 2.02 8.21
CA PHE A 162 -10.47 1.09 9.26
C PHE A 162 -9.25 0.62 10.07
N MET A 163 -8.17 0.22 9.40
CA MET A 163 -6.97 -0.27 10.06
C MET A 163 -6.29 0.83 10.89
N ASN A 164 -6.18 2.05 10.37
CA ASN A 164 -5.63 3.18 11.14
C ASN A 164 -6.41 3.41 12.44
N VAL A 165 -7.75 3.43 12.37
CA VAL A 165 -8.59 3.61 13.56
C VAL A 165 -8.53 2.41 14.51
N LEU A 166 -8.54 1.19 13.96
CA LEU A 166 -8.52 -0.03 14.76
C LEU A 166 -7.20 -0.18 15.53
N MET A 167 -6.08 0.20 14.95
CA MET A 167 -4.77 0.14 15.58
C MET A 167 -4.62 1.12 16.75
N GLU A 168 -5.30 2.27 16.70
CA GLU A 168 -5.36 3.25 17.80
C GLU A 168 -6.40 2.88 18.88
N SER A 169 -7.23 1.87 18.62
CA SER A 169 -8.31 1.47 19.52
C SER A 169 -7.81 0.53 20.62
N PRO A 170 -8.13 0.79 21.92
CA PRO A 170 -7.77 -0.11 23.03
C PRO A 170 -8.61 -1.40 23.08
N THR A 171 -9.30 -1.74 22.00
CA THR A 171 -10.30 -2.80 22.00
C THR A 171 -9.70 -4.19 22.11
N ASN A 172 -10.12 -4.93 23.15
CA ASN A 172 -9.97 -6.40 23.26
C ASN A 172 -10.67 -7.19 22.12
N ARG A 173 -11.31 -6.50 21.16
CA ARG A 173 -12.05 -7.06 20.02
C ARG A 173 -11.22 -7.11 18.72
N LEU A 174 -9.98 -6.63 18.74
CA LEU A 174 -9.10 -6.50 17.57
C LEU A 174 -9.07 -7.77 16.71
N GLU A 175 -8.68 -8.90 17.32
CA GLU A 175 -8.55 -10.18 16.62
C GLU A 175 -9.89 -10.68 16.06
N SER A 176 -10.98 -10.53 16.81
CA SER A 176 -12.32 -10.96 16.39
C SER A 176 -12.81 -10.18 15.18
N ILE A 177 -12.65 -8.84 15.18
CA ILE A 177 -13.10 -7.98 14.08
C ILE A 177 -12.23 -8.22 12.83
N LEU A 178 -10.90 -8.31 13.00
CA LEU A 178 -9.98 -8.62 11.90
C LEU A 178 -10.31 -9.97 11.27
N THR A 179 -10.50 -11.00 12.09
CA THR A 179 -10.86 -12.33 11.63
C THR A 179 -12.19 -12.32 10.88
N GLU A 180 -13.21 -11.63 11.39
CA GLU A 180 -14.50 -11.53 10.71
C GLU A 180 -14.36 -10.91 9.31
N LEU A 181 -13.73 -9.74 9.20
CA LEU A 181 -13.64 -8.99 7.95
C LEU A 181 -12.72 -9.66 6.93
N MET A 182 -11.57 -10.19 7.36
CA MET A 182 -10.65 -10.88 6.45
C MET A 182 -11.22 -12.21 5.98
N SER A 183 -11.87 -12.98 6.86
CA SER A 183 -12.47 -14.25 6.48
C SER A 183 -13.59 -14.10 5.44
N ASP A 184 -14.34 -13.00 5.43
CA ASP A 184 -15.29 -12.71 4.33
C ASP A 184 -14.56 -12.59 2.99
N GLN A 185 -13.46 -11.82 2.94
CA GLN A 185 -12.67 -11.66 1.72
C GLN A 185 -12.00 -12.96 1.27
N ILE A 186 -11.49 -13.76 2.22
CA ILE A 186 -10.88 -15.06 1.94
C ILE A 186 -11.91 -16.03 1.36
N LYS A 187 -13.12 -16.08 1.91
CA LYS A 187 -14.21 -16.93 1.41
C LYS A 187 -14.64 -16.54 -0.01
N ARG A 188 -14.74 -15.24 -0.31
CA ARG A 188 -15.05 -14.75 -1.66
C ARG A 188 -13.95 -15.12 -2.65
N LEU A 189 -12.68 -14.98 -2.26
CA LEU A 189 -11.54 -15.42 -3.07
C LEU A 189 -11.58 -16.94 -3.30
N ALA A 190 -11.84 -17.73 -2.26
CA ALA A 190 -11.96 -19.18 -2.36
C ALA A 190 -13.05 -19.60 -3.37
N GLU A 191 -14.22 -18.96 -3.34
CA GLU A 191 -15.28 -19.26 -4.29
C GLU A 191 -14.88 -18.91 -5.74
N VAL A 192 -14.26 -17.75 -5.95
CA VAL A 192 -13.75 -17.36 -7.28
C VAL A 192 -12.69 -18.34 -7.79
N MET A 193 -11.76 -18.76 -6.93
CA MET A 193 -10.70 -19.71 -7.32
C MET A 193 -11.24 -21.13 -7.55
N ARG A 194 -12.32 -21.52 -6.86
CA ARG A 194 -13.01 -22.79 -7.09
C ARG A 194 -13.64 -22.83 -8.49
N VAL A 195 -14.31 -21.76 -8.89
CA VAL A 195 -14.88 -21.63 -10.25
C VAL A 195 -13.76 -21.60 -11.30
N ALA A 196 -12.68 -20.85 -11.04
CA ALA A 196 -11.55 -20.76 -11.96
C ALA A 196 -10.92 -22.12 -12.30
N SER A 197 -10.83 -23.00 -11.29
CA SER A 197 -10.28 -24.35 -11.45
C SER A 197 -11.16 -25.25 -12.32
N ALA A 198 -12.47 -24.98 -12.39
CA ALA A 198 -13.39 -25.73 -13.26
C ALA A 198 -13.34 -25.22 -14.71
N ASP A 199 -13.24 -23.90 -14.90
CA ASP A 199 -13.35 -23.26 -16.21
C ASP A 199 -11.98 -23.00 -16.89
N ASN A 200 -10.87 -23.39 -16.26
CA ASN A 200 -9.49 -23.12 -16.71
C ASN A 200 -9.22 -21.62 -16.99
N TYR A 201 -9.91 -20.73 -16.29
CA TYR A 201 -9.79 -19.29 -16.44
C TYR A 201 -9.93 -18.62 -15.08
N ILE A 202 -8.96 -17.79 -14.69
CA ILE A 202 -9.00 -17.09 -13.41
C ILE A 202 -9.69 -15.73 -13.59
N PRO A 203 -10.84 -15.48 -12.94
CA PRO A 203 -11.50 -14.19 -13.03
C PRO A 203 -10.61 -13.08 -12.47
N ARG A 204 -10.55 -11.95 -13.17
CA ARG A 204 -9.81 -10.75 -12.71
C ARG A 204 -10.21 -10.28 -11.31
N GLN A 205 -11.44 -10.59 -10.87
CA GLN A 205 -11.92 -10.28 -9.52
C GLN A 205 -11.06 -10.94 -8.42
N ALA A 206 -10.39 -12.06 -8.70
CA ALA A 206 -9.45 -12.67 -7.76
C ALA A 206 -8.31 -11.71 -7.36
N ALA A 207 -7.81 -10.91 -8.31
CA ALA A 207 -6.80 -9.89 -8.05
C ALA A 207 -7.32 -8.82 -7.05
N ASN A 208 -8.59 -8.42 -7.17
CA ASN A 208 -9.19 -7.45 -6.26
C ASN A 208 -9.27 -7.97 -4.82
N TYR A 209 -9.59 -9.26 -4.63
CA TYR A 209 -9.62 -9.85 -3.29
C TYR A 209 -8.21 -10.02 -2.71
N LEU A 210 -7.24 -10.43 -3.52
CA LEU A 210 -5.83 -10.48 -3.14
C LEU A 210 -5.30 -9.08 -2.74
N ASP A 211 -5.80 -8.03 -3.40
CA ASP A 211 -5.49 -6.64 -3.07
C ASP A 211 -6.07 -6.22 -1.74
N SER A 212 -7.36 -6.47 -1.52
CA SER A 212 -8.01 -6.19 -0.23
C SER A 212 -7.25 -6.87 0.92
N ILE A 213 -6.93 -8.16 0.76
CA ILE A 213 -6.14 -8.94 1.74
C ILE A 213 -4.75 -8.32 1.95
N SER A 214 -4.07 -7.93 0.87
CA SER A 214 -2.76 -7.27 0.94
C SER A 214 -2.81 -5.97 1.74
N VAL A 215 -3.87 -5.18 1.58
CA VAL A 215 -4.05 -3.88 2.24
C VAL A 215 -4.24 -4.05 3.75
N PHE A 216 -4.97 -5.09 4.20
CA PHE A 216 -5.07 -5.41 5.63
C PHE A 216 -3.69 -5.62 6.27
N PHE A 217 -2.87 -6.50 5.68
CA PHE A 217 -1.51 -6.75 6.20
C PHE A 217 -0.58 -5.54 6.07
N ARG A 218 -0.69 -4.77 4.98
CA ARG A 218 0.14 -3.58 4.76
C ARG A 218 -0.14 -2.48 5.79
N SER A 219 -1.40 -2.32 6.18
CA SER A 219 -1.85 -1.24 7.06
C SER A 219 -1.66 -1.55 8.54
N ALA A 220 -1.43 -2.82 8.87
CA ALA A 220 -1.11 -3.25 10.22
C ALA A 220 0.27 -2.75 10.66
N LYS A 221 0.31 -1.93 11.71
CA LYS A 221 1.53 -1.42 12.33
C LYS A 221 1.63 -1.92 13.78
N PHE A 222 1.90 -3.21 13.97
CA PHE A 222 2.15 -3.75 15.30
C PHE A 222 3.59 -3.51 15.70
N GLU A 223 3.80 -2.87 16.86
CA GLU A 223 5.11 -2.91 17.49
C GLU A 223 5.35 -4.34 17.98
N ALA A 224 6.47 -4.93 17.54
CA ALA A 224 6.84 -6.29 17.90
C ALA A 224 7.26 -6.33 19.38
N HIS A 225 6.31 -6.42 20.30
CA HIS A 225 6.59 -6.88 21.64
C HIS A 225 6.84 -8.39 21.57
N SER A 226 8.11 -8.75 21.76
CA SER A 226 8.56 -10.13 21.82
C SER A 226 7.69 -10.92 22.81
N ASP A 227 7.06 -11.97 22.32
CA ASP A 227 6.29 -13.00 23.03
C ASP A 227 4.76 -12.83 23.13
N SER A 228 4.16 -11.78 22.54
CA SER A 228 2.69 -11.69 22.46
C SER A 228 2.12 -12.33 21.18
N HIS A 229 0.99 -13.04 21.32
CA HIS A 229 0.20 -13.58 20.21
C HIS A 229 -0.14 -12.48 19.19
N HIS A 230 0.22 -12.70 17.92
CA HIS A 230 -0.03 -11.72 16.86
C HIS A 230 -1.48 -11.81 16.36
N PRO A 231 -2.27 -10.72 16.33
CA PRO A 231 -3.70 -10.76 15.98
C PRO A 231 -4.02 -11.31 14.59
N PHE A 232 -3.09 -11.21 13.65
CA PHE A 232 -3.24 -11.77 12.30
C PHE A 232 -2.85 -13.25 12.19
N LEU A 233 -2.22 -13.85 13.21
CA LEU A 233 -1.72 -15.23 13.13
C LEU A 233 -2.84 -16.27 12.88
N PRO A 234 -4.04 -16.17 13.52
CA PRO A 234 -5.13 -17.10 13.24
C PRO A 234 -5.55 -17.08 11.77
N VAL A 235 -5.79 -15.89 11.21
CA VAL A 235 -6.17 -15.72 9.79
C VAL A 235 -5.04 -16.15 8.86
N ALA A 236 -3.79 -15.82 9.18
CA ALA A 236 -2.63 -16.19 8.37
C ALA A 236 -2.43 -17.71 8.28
N THR A 237 -2.82 -18.46 9.32
CA THR A 237 -2.71 -19.92 9.37
C THR A 237 -3.60 -20.60 8.32
N GLU A 238 -4.78 -20.05 8.06
CA GLU A 238 -5.65 -20.50 6.97
C GLU A 238 -5.21 -19.93 5.61
N LEU A 239 -4.86 -18.65 5.58
CA LEU A 239 -4.60 -17.92 4.34
C LEU A 239 -3.30 -18.34 3.66
N CYS A 240 -2.21 -18.53 4.41
CA CYS A 240 -0.91 -18.81 3.78
C CYS A 240 -0.93 -20.09 2.93
N PRO A 241 -1.39 -21.25 3.43
CA PRO A 241 -1.54 -22.45 2.60
C PRO A 241 -2.43 -22.23 1.37
N PHE A 242 -3.52 -21.46 1.52
CA PHE A 242 -4.42 -21.15 0.41
C PHE A 242 -3.73 -20.30 -0.66
N LEU A 243 -2.96 -19.27 -0.29
CA LEU A 243 -2.15 -18.49 -1.24
C LEU A 243 -1.14 -19.36 -2.00
N LEU A 244 -0.52 -20.34 -1.33
CA LEU A 244 0.39 -21.28 -1.99
C LEU A 244 -0.30 -22.18 -3.01
N GLN A 245 -1.56 -22.57 -2.76
CA GLN A 245 -2.38 -23.29 -3.73
C GLN A 245 -2.77 -22.41 -4.92
N ILE A 246 -3.08 -21.12 -4.69
CA ILE A 246 -3.36 -20.17 -5.77
C ILE A 246 -2.15 -20.05 -6.71
N CYS A 247 -0.91 -20.06 -6.18
CA CYS A 247 0.29 -20.08 -7.02
C CYS A 247 0.33 -21.28 -7.98
N ASP A 248 -0.11 -22.46 -7.54
CA ASP A 248 -0.16 -23.66 -8.41
C ASP A 248 -1.21 -23.51 -9.52
N VAL A 249 -2.38 -22.99 -9.18
CA VAL A 249 -3.48 -22.75 -10.14
C VAL A 249 -3.11 -21.64 -11.14
N ALA A 250 -2.44 -20.59 -10.68
CA ALA A 250 -2.06 -19.42 -11.46
C ALA A 250 -0.71 -19.56 -12.20
N VAL A 251 -0.22 -20.79 -12.42
CA VAL A 251 1.09 -21.06 -13.04
C VAL A 251 1.31 -20.35 -14.39
N ALA A 252 0.24 -20.12 -15.16
CA ALA A 252 0.28 -19.44 -16.45
C ALA A 252 -0.18 -17.97 -16.40
N ASP A 253 -0.60 -17.47 -15.24
CA ASP A 253 -1.11 -16.12 -15.05
C ASP A 253 -0.16 -15.32 -14.14
N TYR A 254 0.72 -14.54 -14.78
CA TYR A 254 1.66 -13.66 -14.08
C TYR A 254 0.92 -12.63 -13.22
N SER A 255 -0.18 -12.06 -13.71
CA SER A 255 -0.92 -11.02 -12.99
C SER A 255 -1.44 -11.55 -11.66
N ILE A 256 -2.14 -12.69 -11.66
CA ILE A 256 -2.66 -13.28 -10.42
C ILE A 256 -1.52 -13.72 -9.51
N THR A 257 -0.46 -14.30 -10.06
CA THR A 257 0.71 -14.73 -9.29
C THR A 257 1.39 -13.56 -8.59
N GLU A 258 1.54 -12.40 -9.24
CA GLU A 258 2.14 -11.20 -8.63
C GLU A 258 1.25 -10.64 -7.51
N HIS A 259 -0.08 -10.65 -7.66
CA HIS A 259 -1.00 -10.25 -6.59
C HIS A 259 -0.94 -11.20 -5.40
N CYS A 260 -0.80 -12.52 -5.66
CA CYS A 260 -0.61 -13.53 -4.62
C CYS A 260 0.73 -13.36 -3.89
N CYS A 261 1.83 -13.19 -4.64
CA CYS A 261 3.14 -12.91 -4.08
C CYS A 261 3.14 -11.61 -3.27
N ARG A 262 2.41 -10.57 -3.72
CA ARG A 262 2.23 -9.33 -2.96
C ARG A 262 1.53 -9.55 -1.63
N ALA A 263 0.46 -10.35 -1.60
CA ALA A 263 -0.22 -10.71 -0.36
C ALA A 263 0.74 -11.45 0.60
N LEU A 264 1.51 -12.42 0.10
CA LEU A 264 2.54 -13.10 0.89
C LEU A 264 3.61 -12.13 1.41
N ARG A 265 4.12 -11.22 0.57
CA ARG A 265 5.12 -10.22 0.98
C ARG A 265 4.61 -9.34 2.12
N TYR A 266 3.36 -8.90 2.09
CA TYR A 266 2.79 -8.11 3.18
C TYR A 266 2.49 -8.96 4.43
N LEU A 267 2.03 -10.21 4.26
CA LEU A 267 1.84 -11.15 5.37
C LEU A 267 3.13 -11.35 6.16
N PHE A 268 4.24 -11.69 5.48
CA PHE A 268 5.53 -11.89 6.15
C PHE A 268 6.06 -10.63 6.84
N ARG A 269 5.88 -9.44 6.22
CA ARG A 269 6.28 -8.17 6.85
C ARG A 269 5.43 -7.83 8.07
N CYS A 270 4.13 -8.12 8.01
CA CYS A 270 3.19 -7.84 9.09
C CYS A 270 3.46 -8.74 10.30
N LEU A 271 3.55 -10.06 10.09
CA LEU A 271 3.72 -11.02 11.19
C LEU A 271 5.14 -11.05 11.78
N GLY A 272 6.15 -10.63 11.01
CA GLY A 272 7.56 -10.68 11.41
C GLY A 272 7.95 -12.08 11.88
N ARG A 273 8.48 -12.21 13.10
CA ARG A 273 8.87 -13.51 13.70
C ARG A 273 7.73 -14.52 13.81
N ASN A 274 6.48 -14.08 13.92
CA ASN A 274 5.33 -15.00 13.98
C ASN A 274 5.09 -15.73 12.65
N ALA A 275 5.69 -15.26 11.55
CA ALA A 275 5.57 -15.92 10.25
C ALA A 275 6.54 -17.10 10.06
N LEU A 276 7.42 -17.38 11.03
CA LEU A 276 8.43 -18.44 10.90
C LEU A 276 7.82 -19.82 10.60
N VAL A 277 6.64 -20.11 11.14
CA VAL A 277 5.89 -21.35 10.88
C VAL A 277 5.54 -21.54 9.39
N PHE A 278 5.50 -20.46 8.60
CA PHE A 278 5.20 -20.49 7.18
C PHE A 278 6.44 -20.44 6.28
N LEU A 279 7.64 -20.23 6.84
CA LEU A 279 8.82 -19.88 6.06
C LEU A 279 9.26 -21.01 5.12
N GLU A 280 9.42 -22.22 5.65
CA GLU A 280 9.83 -23.40 4.87
C GLU A 280 8.89 -23.73 3.70
N PRO A 281 7.56 -23.88 3.87
CA PRO A 281 6.67 -24.20 2.76
C PRO A 281 6.65 -23.09 1.69
N VAL A 282 6.85 -21.83 2.08
CA VAL A 282 6.93 -20.71 1.14
C VAL A 282 8.24 -20.74 0.36
N ILE A 283 9.38 -21.03 0.99
CA ILE A 283 10.68 -21.20 0.31
C ILE A 283 10.59 -22.32 -0.75
N ILE A 284 10.01 -23.47 -0.38
CA ILE A 284 9.81 -24.59 -1.31
C ILE A 284 8.93 -24.15 -2.48
N LYS A 285 7.84 -23.41 -2.23
CA LYS A 285 6.95 -22.90 -3.27
C LYS A 285 7.66 -21.92 -4.21
N ILE A 286 8.43 -20.98 -3.68
CA ILE A 286 9.23 -20.04 -4.48
C ILE A 286 10.15 -20.80 -5.43
N TYR A 287 10.94 -21.73 -4.92
CA TYR A 287 11.87 -22.51 -5.73
C TYR A 287 11.15 -23.29 -6.84
N THR A 288 10.14 -24.08 -6.46
CA THR A 288 9.42 -24.95 -7.40
C THR A 288 8.65 -24.17 -8.46
N MET A 289 8.04 -23.04 -8.11
CA MET A 289 7.27 -22.24 -9.06
C MET A 289 8.16 -21.37 -9.94
N TYR A 290 9.22 -20.78 -9.40
CA TYR A 290 10.16 -20.02 -10.20
C TYR A 290 10.83 -20.88 -11.27
N GLN A 291 11.20 -22.13 -10.92
CA GLN A 291 11.73 -23.09 -11.89
C GLN A 291 10.73 -23.41 -13.01
N LYS A 292 9.42 -23.41 -12.72
CA LYS A 292 8.37 -23.70 -13.70
C LYS A 292 8.02 -22.50 -14.57
N THR A 293 7.98 -21.30 -14.01
CA THR A 293 7.37 -20.13 -14.67
C THR A 293 8.36 -19.04 -15.05
N GLY A 294 9.49 -18.91 -14.35
CA GLY A 294 10.42 -17.79 -14.50
C GLY A 294 9.87 -16.43 -14.04
N PHE A 295 8.75 -16.38 -13.32
CA PHE A 295 8.14 -15.12 -12.89
C PHE A 295 8.97 -14.42 -11.80
N SER A 296 9.40 -13.18 -12.08
CA SER A 296 10.32 -12.42 -11.21
C SER A 296 9.77 -12.14 -9.81
N CYS A 297 8.44 -12.09 -9.66
CA CYS A 297 7.75 -11.87 -8.38
C CYS A 297 8.17 -12.83 -7.26
N TYR A 298 8.61 -14.04 -7.63
CA TYR A 298 9.16 -15.04 -6.70
C TYR A 298 10.53 -14.63 -6.16
N MET A 299 11.39 -13.99 -6.97
CA MET A 299 12.63 -13.38 -6.49
C MET A 299 12.36 -12.19 -5.58
N TYR A 300 11.35 -11.36 -5.89
CA TYR A 300 10.93 -10.31 -4.97
C TYR A 300 10.50 -10.93 -3.62
N LEU A 301 9.64 -11.94 -3.63
CA LEU A 301 9.23 -12.61 -2.39
C LEU A 301 10.44 -13.17 -1.62
N ALA A 302 11.38 -13.85 -2.30
CA ALA A 302 12.63 -14.31 -1.71
C ALA A 302 13.46 -13.18 -1.09
N SER A 303 13.49 -11.99 -1.71
CA SER A 303 14.20 -10.83 -1.16
C SER A 303 13.57 -10.33 0.13
N VAL A 304 12.23 -10.41 0.26
CA VAL A 304 11.51 -10.04 1.49
C VAL A 304 11.81 -11.03 2.61
N LEU A 305 11.81 -12.34 2.30
CA LEU A 305 12.17 -13.37 3.28
C LEU A 305 13.63 -13.20 3.74
N THR A 306 14.53 -12.89 2.82
CA THR A 306 15.96 -12.63 3.12
C THR A 306 16.16 -11.40 4.00
N ASP A 307 15.39 -10.34 3.74
CA ASP A 307 15.42 -9.10 4.51
C ASP A 307 14.89 -9.28 5.94
N GLN A 308 13.77 -10.00 6.08
CA GLN A 308 13.10 -10.23 7.37
C GLN A 308 13.81 -11.28 8.22
N PHE A 309 14.34 -12.33 7.60
CA PHE A 309 14.81 -13.51 8.31
C PHE A 309 16.30 -13.84 8.15
N GLY A 310 17.05 -13.12 7.32
CA GLY A 310 18.47 -13.41 7.06
C GLY A 310 19.40 -13.29 8.27
N GLU A 311 19.01 -12.53 9.30
CA GLU A 311 19.76 -12.45 10.56
C GLU A 311 19.48 -13.63 11.51
N ASN A 312 18.42 -14.42 11.27
CA ASN A 312 18.10 -15.57 12.12
C ASN A 312 19.03 -16.74 11.77
N PRO A 313 19.86 -17.22 12.72
CA PRO A 313 20.87 -18.25 12.43
C PRO A 313 20.27 -19.55 11.89
N GLU A 314 19.09 -19.93 12.36
CA GLU A 314 18.39 -21.16 11.99
C GLU A 314 18.00 -21.22 10.51
N PHE A 315 17.61 -20.08 9.93
CA PHE A 315 17.09 -20.01 8.55
C PHE A 315 18.12 -19.49 7.54
N ARG A 316 19.28 -19.05 8.02
CA ARG A 316 20.37 -18.51 7.20
C ARG A 316 20.78 -19.48 6.09
N SER A 317 20.98 -20.76 6.41
CA SER A 317 21.40 -21.78 5.44
C SER A 317 20.34 -22.01 4.35
N GLY A 318 19.06 -22.11 4.73
CA GLY A 318 17.94 -22.31 3.80
C GLY A 318 17.76 -21.13 2.84
N LEU A 319 17.86 -19.89 3.35
CA LEU A 319 17.80 -18.68 2.51
C LEU A 319 19.03 -18.58 1.58
N GLN A 320 20.20 -19.00 2.06
CA GLN A 320 21.40 -19.07 1.22
C GLN A 320 21.26 -20.07 0.07
N GLN A 321 20.73 -21.26 0.36
CA GLN A 321 20.46 -22.29 -0.64
C GLN A 321 19.38 -21.84 -1.64
N LEU A 322 18.33 -21.15 -1.18
CA LEU A 322 17.31 -20.59 -2.05
C LEU A 322 17.94 -19.62 -3.04
N PHE A 323 18.71 -18.64 -2.57
CA PHE A 323 19.40 -17.69 -3.45
C PHE A 323 20.28 -18.41 -4.49
N ASN A 324 21.17 -19.30 -4.05
CA ASN A 324 22.07 -20.03 -4.94
C ASN A 324 21.32 -20.88 -5.98
N SER A 325 20.11 -21.35 -5.64
CA SER A 325 19.24 -22.09 -6.56
C SER A 325 18.50 -21.21 -7.57
N LEU A 326 18.12 -19.98 -7.17
CA LEU A 326 17.38 -19.06 -8.05
C LEU A 326 18.30 -18.40 -9.09
N ILE A 327 19.54 -18.10 -8.73
CA ILE A 327 20.49 -17.36 -9.59
C ILE A 327 20.69 -18.00 -10.97
N PRO A 328 20.97 -19.32 -11.11
CA PRO A 328 21.10 -19.95 -12.41
C PRO A 328 19.83 -19.87 -13.28
N ILE A 329 18.65 -20.00 -12.65
CA ILE A 329 17.36 -19.91 -13.33
C ILE A 329 17.15 -18.49 -13.85
N SER A 330 17.46 -17.48 -13.04
CA SER A 330 17.38 -16.08 -13.47
C SER A 330 18.27 -15.79 -14.68
N PHE A 331 19.47 -16.35 -14.73
CA PHE A 331 20.32 -16.20 -15.93
C PHE A 331 19.75 -16.89 -17.16
N GLN A 332 19.16 -18.06 -17.01
CA GLN A 332 18.49 -18.71 -18.14
C GLN A 332 17.35 -17.82 -18.66
N GLU A 333 16.56 -17.20 -17.79
CA GLU A 333 15.49 -16.28 -18.20
C GLU A 333 16.02 -15.01 -18.88
N LEU A 334 17.09 -14.40 -18.34
CA LEU A 334 17.73 -13.24 -18.95
C LEU A 334 18.32 -13.55 -20.33
N CYS A 335 18.99 -14.70 -20.45
CA CYS A 335 19.55 -15.18 -21.72
C CYS A 335 18.46 -15.48 -22.76
N LYS A 336 17.35 -16.12 -22.37
CA LYS A 336 16.21 -16.39 -23.26
C LYS A 336 15.65 -15.12 -23.90
N LYS A 337 15.63 -14.03 -23.12
CA LYS A 337 15.14 -12.71 -23.53
C LYS A 337 16.23 -11.81 -24.12
N ASN A 338 17.44 -12.34 -24.34
CA ASN A 338 18.59 -11.62 -24.89
C ASN A 338 18.91 -10.29 -24.19
N PHE A 339 18.68 -10.19 -22.88
CA PHE A 339 18.88 -8.95 -22.12
C PHE A 339 18.14 -7.74 -22.73
N SER A 340 16.97 -7.99 -23.34
CA SER A 340 16.12 -6.95 -23.92
C SER A 340 15.28 -6.23 -22.86
N GLU A 341 14.42 -5.31 -23.31
CA GLU A 341 13.52 -4.57 -22.43
C GLU A 341 12.52 -5.47 -21.67
N GLU A 342 12.26 -6.68 -22.18
CA GLU A 342 11.40 -7.69 -21.54
C GLU A 342 12.01 -8.28 -20.25
N CYS A 343 13.28 -7.99 -19.97
CA CYS A 343 13.99 -8.42 -18.77
C CYS A 343 13.84 -7.48 -17.58
N TYR A 344 13.24 -6.30 -17.73
CA TYR A 344 13.29 -5.25 -16.70
C TYR A 344 12.81 -5.71 -15.33
N ASP A 345 11.66 -6.39 -15.25
CA ASP A 345 11.14 -6.94 -13.98
C ASP A 345 12.09 -8.00 -13.40
N THR A 346 12.62 -8.90 -14.24
CA THR A 346 13.57 -9.93 -13.83
C THR A 346 14.87 -9.31 -13.31
N LEU A 347 15.38 -8.27 -13.95
CA LEU A 347 16.60 -7.56 -13.53
C LEU A 347 16.38 -6.79 -12.23
N ASP A 348 15.26 -6.08 -12.12
CA ASP A 348 14.92 -5.33 -10.90
C ASP A 348 14.85 -6.27 -9.69
N ASP A 349 14.09 -7.35 -9.80
CA ASP A 349 13.92 -8.30 -8.70
C ASP A 349 15.19 -9.10 -8.41
N LEU A 350 16.02 -9.38 -9.42
CA LEU A 350 17.33 -10.02 -9.25
C LEU A 350 18.28 -9.11 -8.45
N PHE A 351 18.42 -7.84 -8.84
CA PHE A 351 19.28 -6.90 -8.13
C PHE A 351 18.76 -6.58 -6.74
N ARG A 352 17.44 -6.53 -6.57
CA ARG A 352 16.80 -6.41 -5.26
C ARG A 352 17.13 -7.59 -4.36
N LEU A 353 17.02 -8.82 -4.87
CA LEU A 353 17.38 -10.03 -4.13
C LEU A 353 18.87 -10.07 -3.82
N ALA A 354 19.74 -9.76 -4.79
CA ALA A 354 21.19 -9.72 -4.61
C ALA A 354 21.61 -8.68 -3.57
N TYR A 355 21.00 -7.49 -3.57
CA TYR A 355 21.22 -6.48 -2.54
C TYR A 355 20.85 -7.01 -1.15
N ARG A 356 19.65 -7.58 -0.98
CA ARG A 356 19.22 -8.12 0.32
C ARG A 356 20.10 -9.27 0.78
N TYR A 357 20.47 -10.17 -0.14
CA TYR A 357 21.40 -11.25 0.13
C TYR A 357 22.75 -10.72 0.60
N PHE A 358 23.32 -9.74 -0.10
CA PHE A 358 24.59 -9.13 0.25
C PHE A 358 24.56 -8.47 1.63
N THR A 359 23.51 -7.72 1.93
CA THR A 359 23.36 -7.05 3.23
C THR A 359 23.14 -8.03 4.39
N SER A 360 22.49 -9.17 4.14
CA SER A 360 22.19 -10.18 5.18
C SER A 360 23.32 -11.20 5.35
N PHE A 361 24.06 -11.48 4.28
CA PHE A 361 25.09 -12.55 4.21
C PHE A 361 26.40 -12.06 3.59
N PRO A 362 27.03 -10.98 4.10
CA PRO A 362 28.24 -10.41 3.50
C PRO A 362 29.37 -11.45 3.37
N ASP A 363 29.55 -12.31 4.37
CA ASP A 363 30.58 -13.36 4.36
C ASP A 363 30.37 -14.40 3.26
N ALA A 364 29.11 -14.75 2.97
CA ALA A 364 28.78 -15.72 1.92
C ALA A 364 28.87 -15.10 0.52
N PHE A 365 28.53 -13.81 0.41
CA PHE A 365 28.67 -13.06 -0.83
C PHE A 365 30.15 -12.82 -1.20
N ALA A 366 31.07 -12.89 -0.25
CA ALA A 366 32.51 -12.76 -0.51
C ALA A 366 33.10 -13.90 -1.37
N SER A 367 32.30 -14.88 -1.79
CA SER A 367 32.73 -15.89 -2.77
C SER A 367 33.04 -15.26 -4.13
N VAL A 368 34.21 -15.60 -4.68
CA VAL A 368 34.73 -15.03 -5.94
C VAL A 368 33.78 -15.28 -7.11
N ASP A 369 33.19 -16.48 -7.17
CA ASP A 369 32.30 -16.89 -8.27
C ASP A 369 31.03 -16.02 -8.35
N LEU A 370 30.42 -15.73 -7.20
CA LEU A 370 29.21 -14.91 -7.17
C LEU A 370 29.50 -13.45 -7.52
N GLN A 371 30.65 -12.93 -7.08
CA GLN A 371 31.09 -11.58 -7.43
C GLN A 371 31.33 -11.43 -8.93
N ASP A 372 32.06 -12.37 -9.54
CA ASP A 372 32.36 -12.35 -10.98
C ASP A 372 31.06 -12.41 -11.81
N VAL A 373 30.14 -13.28 -11.42
CA VAL A 373 28.82 -13.40 -12.03
C VAL A 373 28.05 -12.08 -11.93
N MET A 374 27.92 -11.50 -10.73
CA MET A 374 27.17 -10.25 -10.55
C MET A 374 27.79 -9.07 -11.31
N ILE A 375 29.13 -8.98 -11.35
CA ILE A 375 29.85 -7.94 -12.13
C ILE A 375 29.58 -8.10 -13.62
N LYS A 376 29.64 -9.32 -14.16
CA LYS A 376 29.33 -9.58 -15.58
C LYS A 376 27.92 -9.13 -15.94
N VAL A 377 26.96 -9.37 -15.05
CA VAL A 377 25.56 -8.94 -15.25
C VAL A 377 25.48 -7.43 -15.26
N ILE A 378 26.07 -6.74 -14.28
CA ILE A 378 26.13 -5.27 -14.22
C ILE A 378 26.69 -4.71 -15.53
N VAL A 379 27.80 -5.27 -16.04
CA VAL A 379 28.40 -4.83 -17.31
C VAL A 379 27.46 -5.10 -18.48
N ALA A 380 26.88 -6.29 -18.58
CA ALA A 380 25.96 -6.67 -19.66
C ALA A 380 24.69 -5.79 -19.69
N THR A 381 24.21 -5.38 -18.52
CA THR A 381 22.97 -4.57 -18.39
C THR A 381 23.23 -3.08 -18.24
N SER A 382 24.49 -2.64 -18.25
CA SER A 382 24.86 -1.22 -18.07
C SER A 382 24.31 -0.30 -19.17
N ASN A 383 24.08 -0.83 -20.36
CA ASN A 383 23.50 -0.11 -21.49
C ASN A 383 21.97 0.10 -21.35
N ILE A 384 21.33 -0.58 -20.40
CA ILE A 384 19.90 -0.45 -20.08
C ILE A 384 19.78 0.66 -19.03
N ASN A 385 19.79 1.92 -19.47
CA ASN A 385 19.99 3.08 -18.58
C ASN A 385 18.73 3.94 -18.33
N SER A 386 17.57 3.55 -18.86
CA SER A 386 16.35 4.38 -18.85
C SER A 386 15.22 3.88 -17.94
N ASP A 387 15.44 2.84 -17.14
CA ASP A 387 14.36 2.13 -16.45
C ASP A 387 14.62 1.84 -14.95
N PHE A 388 13.59 1.46 -14.19
CA PHE A 388 13.66 1.17 -12.75
C PHE A 388 14.65 0.06 -12.40
N SER A 389 14.83 -0.92 -13.29
CA SER A 389 15.86 -1.96 -13.17
C SER A 389 17.29 -1.41 -13.04
N PHE A 390 17.61 -0.32 -13.76
CA PHE A 390 18.89 0.40 -13.64
C PHE A 390 19.07 1.01 -12.25
N ARG A 391 18.00 1.55 -11.64
CA ARG A 391 18.04 2.10 -10.28
C ARG A 391 18.40 1.02 -9.27
N SER A 392 17.79 -0.16 -9.36
CA SER A 392 18.10 -1.29 -8.47
C SER A 392 19.53 -1.80 -8.66
N MET A 393 20.01 -1.86 -9.90
CA MET A 393 21.42 -2.13 -10.19
C MET A 393 22.35 -1.09 -9.53
N CYS A 394 22.07 0.21 -9.68
CA CYS A 394 22.87 1.27 -9.07
C CYS A 394 22.88 1.20 -7.53
N VAL A 395 21.74 0.91 -6.90
CA VAL A 395 21.66 0.71 -5.43
C VAL A 395 22.54 -0.46 -5.00
N PHE A 396 22.51 -1.56 -5.74
CA PHE A 396 23.35 -2.71 -5.46
C PHE A 396 24.85 -2.41 -5.64
N VAL A 397 25.22 -1.78 -6.76
CA VAL A 397 26.62 -1.37 -7.04
C VAL A 397 27.13 -0.42 -5.96
N ARG A 398 26.32 0.56 -5.55
CA ARG A 398 26.66 1.48 -4.47
C ARG A 398 26.95 0.72 -3.17
N ALA A 399 26.11 -0.23 -2.81
CA ALA A 399 26.30 -1.04 -1.60
C ALA A 399 27.61 -1.86 -1.65
N LEU A 400 27.98 -2.40 -2.83
CA LEU A 400 29.26 -3.08 -3.02
C LEU A 400 30.45 -2.15 -2.78
N PHE A 401 30.42 -0.93 -3.33
CA PHE A 401 31.50 0.04 -3.12
C PHE A 401 31.59 0.53 -1.66
N GLU A 402 30.46 0.82 -1.03
CA GLU A 402 30.40 1.22 0.39
C GLU A 402 30.97 0.11 1.32
N PHE A 403 30.70 -1.17 1.01
CA PHE A 403 31.29 -2.28 1.77
C PHE A 403 32.81 -2.34 1.64
N VAL A 404 33.35 -2.11 0.45
CA VAL A 404 34.80 -2.11 0.20
C VAL A 404 35.48 -0.91 0.89
N SER A 405 34.82 0.25 0.97
CA SER A 405 35.37 1.44 1.61
C SER A 405 35.30 1.40 3.14
N ASP A 406 34.17 0.93 3.70
CA ASP A 406 33.84 1.11 5.12
C ASP A 406 33.91 -0.20 5.93
N GLY A 407 34.09 -1.34 5.26
CA GLY A 407 34.20 -2.66 5.90
C GLY A 407 32.88 -3.24 6.43
N ARG A 408 31.74 -2.57 6.23
CA ARG A 408 30.38 -3.08 6.53
C ARG A 408 29.37 -2.58 5.50
N PRO A 409 28.35 -3.38 5.13
CA PRO A 409 27.33 -2.92 4.21
C PRO A 409 26.37 -1.99 4.96
N ALA A 410 26.25 -0.73 4.51
CA ALA A 410 25.26 0.19 5.07
C ALA A 410 23.85 -0.29 4.68
N LYS A 411 22.99 -0.62 5.65
CA LYS A 411 21.56 -0.80 5.39
C LYS A 411 20.96 0.56 4.99
N VAL A 412 20.80 0.80 3.70
CA VAL A 412 20.03 1.95 3.22
C VAL A 412 18.55 1.67 3.52
N ASN A 413 18.00 2.37 4.51
CA ASN A 413 16.57 2.34 4.81
C ASN A 413 15.79 3.00 3.66
N ASN A 414 15.31 2.20 2.71
CA ASN A 414 14.33 2.65 1.71
C ASN A 414 12.94 2.67 2.33
N SER A 415 12.67 3.68 3.16
CA SER A 415 11.31 4.12 3.52
C SER A 415 10.96 5.35 2.67
N SER A 416 10.72 5.14 1.38
CA SER A 416 10.01 6.06 0.47
C SER A 416 10.13 5.57 -0.98
N VAL A 417 9.11 4.83 -1.45
CA VAL A 417 8.28 5.15 -2.64
C VAL A 417 6.98 4.36 -2.47
#